data_AF-A0A0J6L8U1-F1
#
_entry.id   AF-A0A0J6L8U1-F1
#
_cell.length_a   1.000
_cell.length_b   1.000
_cell.length_c   1.000
_cell.angle_alpha   90.00
_cell.angle_beta   90.00
_cell.angle_gamma   90.00
#
_symmetry.space_group_name_H-M   'P 1'
#
loop_
_entity.id
_entity.type
_entity.pdbx_description
1 polymer ?
#
loop_
_entity_poly.entity_id
_entity_poly.type
_entity_poly.pdbx_seq_one_letter_code
_entity_poly.pdbx_strand_id
1 'polypeptide(L)'
;MYIDYRIRSVDGYTKNIGELVSMMEHTRAVTLQEIDDLAVEQLDVIMPSGENSIGALLKHIAAIEKVHQLISFQNRDFTKEELEIWEDALYLGEAGRFIRGYEIQYYVQLLQKVREETLECLRQQDDEWLMSERKWPNGVAYNQHYLWFHVLEDEISHRGQIRMLKNKLFENYVK
;
A
#
# COMPACT_ATOMS: atom_id res chain seq x y z
N MET A 1 7.41 -5.85 16.84
CA MET A 1 6.30 -6.48 16.10
C MET A 1 6.71 -7.91 15.71
N TYR A 2 5.83 -8.91 15.78
CA TYR A 2 6.14 -10.29 15.38
C TYR A 2 5.65 -10.55 13.95
N ILE A 3 6.53 -11.04 13.07
CA ILE A 3 6.20 -11.37 11.67
C ILE A 3 6.04 -12.89 11.58
N ASP A 4 4.86 -13.38 11.16
CA ASP A 4 4.67 -14.79 10.83
C ASP A 4 5.14 -15.06 9.39
N TYR A 5 6.03 -16.03 9.23
CA TYR A 5 6.59 -16.44 7.92
C TYR A 5 5.87 -17.66 7.33
N ARG A 6 4.70 -18.01 7.86
CA ARG A 6 3.86 -19.10 7.35
C ARG A 6 2.60 -18.47 6.76
N ILE A 7 2.41 -18.66 5.45
CA ILE A 7 1.14 -18.31 4.83
C ILE A 7 0.13 -19.39 5.16
N ARG A 8 -0.95 -19.00 5.85
CA ARG A 8 -2.04 -19.87 6.25
C ARG A 8 -3.34 -19.08 6.16
N SER A 9 -4.43 -19.78 5.84
CA SER A 9 -5.74 -19.14 5.87
C SER A 9 -6.05 -18.58 7.26
N VAL A 10 -6.38 -17.29 7.33
CA VAL A 10 -6.76 -16.62 8.58
C VAL A 10 -8.21 -16.94 8.95
N ASP A 11 -8.44 -17.26 10.22
CA ASP A 11 -9.78 -17.54 10.73
C ASP A 11 -10.73 -16.33 10.53
N GLY A 12 -12.00 -16.63 10.26
CA GLY A 12 -13.01 -15.60 10.00
C GLY A 12 -13.13 -15.16 8.54
N TYR A 13 -12.33 -15.73 7.63
CA TYR A 13 -12.43 -15.55 6.17
C TYR A 13 -12.64 -16.91 5.48
N THR A 14 -13.10 -16.91 4.23
CA THR A 14 -13.04 -18.12 3.38
C THR A 14 -11.60 -18.49 3.05
N LYS A 15 -11.36 -19.71 2.57
CA LYS A 15 -10.02 -20.28 2.49
C LYS A 15 -9.04 -19.38 1.72
N ASN A 16 -9.38 -19.00 0.49
CA ASN A 16 -8.48 -18.24 -0.38
C ASN A 16 -8.37 -16.78 0.09
N ILE A 17 -9.48 -16.16 0.54
CA ILE A 17 -9.42 -14.82 1.16
C ILE A 17 -8.53 -14.82 2.40
N GLY A 18 -8.63 -15.83 3.25
CA GLY A 18 -7.80 -15.95 4.44
C GLY A 18 -6.31 -16.09 4.11
N GLU A 19 -5.95 -16.81 3.04
CA GLU A 19 -4.56 -16.90 2.58
C GLU A 19 -4.06 -15.56 2.02
N LEU A 20 -4.90 -14.87 1.24
CA LEU A 20 -4.62 -13.51 0.76
C LEU A 20 -4.40 -12.52 1.92
N VAL A 21 -5.28 -12.53 2.93
CA VAL A 21 -5.14 -11.71 4.14
C VAL A 21 -3.82 -12.00 4.86
N SER A 22 -3.44 -13.28 5.00
CA SER A 22 -2.14 -13.65 5.57
C SER A 22 -0.96 -13.06 4.79
N MET A 23 -1.03 -13.04 3.46
CA MET A 23 -0.02 -12.38 2.62
C MET A 23 -0.02 -10.86 2.82
N MET A 24 -1.20 -10.21 2.88
CA MET A 24 -1.34 -8.76 3.08
C MET A 24 -0.74 -8.30 4.41
N GLU A 25 -1.02 -9.04 5.48
CA GLU A 25 -0.49 -8.75 6.81
C GLU A 25 1.02 -8.98 6.87
N HIS A 26 1.53 -10.07 6.28
CA HIS A 26 2.97 -10.30 6.18
C HIS A 26 3.68 -9.16 5.43
N THR A 27 3.16 -8.78 4.25
CA THR A 27 3.72 -7.71 3.42
C THR A 27 3.81 -6.41 4.19
N ARG A 28 2.71 -6.00 4.85
CA ARG A 28 2.66 -4.78 5.66
C ARG A 28 3.59 -4.84 6.86
N ALA A 29 3.66 -5.98 7.54
CA ALA A 29 4.53 -6.14 8.71
C ALA A 29 6.00 -5.94 8.32
N VAL A 30 6.42 -6.48 7.17
CA VAL A 30 7.78 -6.26 6.66
C VAL A 30 7.98 -4.80 6.22
N THR A 31 7.01 -4.16 5.55
CA THR A 31 7.10 -2.73 5.19
C THR A 31 7.27 -1.84 6.42
N LEU A 32 6.50 -2.08 7.49
CA LEU A 32 6.60 -1.33 8.74
C LEU A 32 7.95 -1.54 9.43
N GLN A 33 8.47 -2.76 9.43
CA GLN A 33 9.83 -3.04 9.91
C GLN A 33 10.90 -2.27 9.11
N GLU A 34 10.70 -2.11 7.80
CA GLU A 34 11.64 -1.37 6.95
C GLU A 34 11.64 0.14 7.20
N ILE A 35 10.59 0.72 7.78
CA ILE A 35 10.52 2.18 8.01
C ILE A 35 10.61 2.57 9.49
N ASP A 36 10.88 1.58 10.34
CA ASP A 36 11.00 1.79 11.78
C ASP A 36 12.07 2.84 12.09
N ASP A 37 11.77 3.72 13.04
CA ASP A 37 12.63 4.80 13.54
C ASP A 37 13.16 5.81 12.50
N LEU A 38 12.49 5.98 11.35
CA LEU A 38 12.85 7.03 10.39
C LEU A 38 12.39 8.42 10.88
N ALA A 39 13.34 9.36 10.92
CA ALA A 39 13.07 10.77 11.22
C ALA A 39 12.47 11.50 10.01
N VAL A 40 11.80 12.65 10.25
CA VAL A 40 11.15 13.46 9.21
C VAL A 40 12.12 13.81 8.08
N GLU A 41 13.35 14.17 8.41
CA GLU A 41 14.37 14.53 7.43
C GLU A 41 14.70 13.36 6.50
N GLN A 42 14.72 12.13 7.04
CA GLN A 42 14.96 10.91 6.26
C GLN A 42 13.76 10.54 5.39
N LEU A 43 12.54 10.79 5.90
CA LEU A 43 11.30 10.55 5.17
C LEU A 43 11.15 11.46 3.95
N ASP A 44 11.65 12.69 4.05
CA ASP A 44 11.46 13.75 3.06
C ASP A 44 12.58 13.85 2.02
N VAL A 45 13.68 13.09 2.18
CA VAL A 45 14.79 13.12 1.24
C VAL A 45 14.32 12.70 -0.15
N ILE A 46 14.64 13.54 -1.14
CA ILE A 46 14.54 13.21 -2.55
C ILE A 46 15.95 13.16 -3.12
N MET A 47 16.34 11.99 -3.62
CA MET A 47 17.65 11.81 -4.24
C MET A 47 17.70 12.48 -5.61
N PRO A 48 18.86 12.98 -6.08
CA PRO A 48 18.96 13.63 -7.39
C PRO A 48 18.51 12.76 -8.58
N SER A 49 18.63 11.44 -8.44
CA SER A 49 18.21 10.45 -9.43
C SER A 49 16.79 9.92 -9.21
N GLY A 50 16.05 10.42 -8.21
CA GLY A 50 14.77 9.89 -7.77
C GLY A 50 13.71 10.99 -7.69
N GLU A 51 12.46 10.61 -7.91
CA GLU A 51 11.34 11.56 -7.93
C GLU A 51 10.57 11.57 -6.61
N ASN A 52 10.55 10.45 -5.88
CA ASN A 52 9.70 10.24 -4.72
C ASN A 52 10.52 10.10 -3.44
N SER A 53 10.07 10.75 -2.37
CA SER A 53 10.58 10.56 -1.01
C SER A 53 10.02 9.29 -0.38
N ILE A 54 10.59 8.83 0.74
CA ILE A 54 10.04 7.67 1.48
C ILE A 54 8.61 7.99 1.95
N GLY A 55 8.36 9.20 2.45
CA GLY A 55 7.02 9.65 2.85
C GLY A 55 6.00 9.59 1.69
N ALA A 56 6.40 10.04 0.50
CA ALA A 56 5.54 9.96 -0.68
C ALA A 56 5.21 8.50 -1.06
N LEU A 57 6.20 7.60 -1.02
CA LEU A 57 5.98 6.18 -1.28
C LEU A 57 5.04 5.52 -0.25
N LEU A 58 5.15 5.90 1.02
CA LEU A 58 4.25 5.38 2.06
C LEU A 58 2.81 5.84 1.87
N LYS A 59 2.61 7.12 1.52
CA LYS A 59 1.27 7.62 1.19
C LYS A 59 0.72 6.97 -0.08
N HIS A 60 1.55 6.71 -1.08
CA HIS A 60 1.18 6.00 -2.31
C HIS A 60 0.67 4.59 -2.03
N ILE A 61 1.39 3.81 -1.22
CA ILE A 61 0.96 2.45 -0.82
C ILE A 61 -0.45 2.50 -0.20
N ALA A 62 -0.72 3.46 0.68
CA ALA A 62 -2.06 3.65 1.25
C ALA A 62 -3.10 4.07 0.19
N ALA A 63 -2.73 4.94 -0.76
CA ALA A 63 -3.59 5.41 -1.82
C ALA A 63 -4.00 4.28 -2.79
N ILE A 64 -3.05 3.41 -3.16
CA ILE A 64 -3.30 2.24 -4.01
C ILE A 64 -4.24 1.27 -3.31
N GLU A 65 -4.03 0.97 -2.03
CA GLU A 65 -4.97 0.14 -1.29
C GLU A 65 -6.37 0.80 -1.21
N LYS A 66 -6.44 2.12 -0.99
CA LYS A 66 -7.71 2.85 -0.92
C LYS A 66 -8.48 2.87 -2.24
N VAL A 67 -7.84 3.13 -3.37
CA VAL A 67 -8.53 3.12 -4.68
C VAL A 67 -9.06 1.72 -5.00
N HIS A 68 -8.32 0.67 -4.62
CA HIS A 68 -8.76 -0.71 -4.81
C HIS A 68 -9.95 -1.08 -3.93
N GLN A 69 -10.08 -0.52 -2.72
CA GLN A 69 -11.32 -0.65 -1.93
C GLN A 69 -12.53 -0.10 -2.70
N LEU A 70 -12.40 1.08 -3.30
CA LEU A 70 -13.48 1.73 -4.03
C LEU A 70 -13.86 0.92 -5.28
N ILE A 71 -12.87 0.48 -6.06
CA ILE A 71 -13.09 -0.30 -7.28
C ILE A 71 -13.68 -1.67 -6.94
N SER A 72 -13.07 -2.39 -6.00
CA SER A 72 -13.42 -3.78 -5.68
C SER A 72 -14.77 -3.87 -4.96
N PHE A 73 -14.94 -3.14 -3.86
CA PHE A 73 -16.12 -3.24 -2.99
C PHE A 73 -17.28 -2.32 -3.40
N GLN A 74 -16.99 -1.14 -3.96
CA GLN A 74 -18.01 -0.12 -4.23
C GLN A 74 -18.27 0.08 -5.74
N ASN A 75 -17.47 -0.56 -6.60
CA ASN A 75 -17.56 -0.45 -8.06
C ASN A 75 -17.59 1.01 -8.56
N ARG A 76 -16.73 1.85 -7.99
CA ARG A 76 -16.56 3.26 -8.35
C ARG A 76 -15.10 3.68 -8.22
N ASP A 77 -14.79 4.86 -8.74
CA ASP A 77 -13.54 5.57 -8.50
C ASP A 77 -13.72 6.62 -7.38
N PHE A 78 -12.65 7.33 -7.04
CA PHE A 78 -12.68 8.47 -6.14
C PHE A 78 -13.68 9.54 -6.61
N THR A 79 -14.38 10.15 -5.65
CA THR A 79 -15.03 11.44 -5.91
C THR A 79 -13.96 12.54 -6.04
N LYS A 80 -14.36 13.73 -6.49
CA LYS A 80 -13.42 14.87 -6.57
C LYS A 80 -12.85 15.21 -5.20
N GLU A 81 -13.70 15.22 -4.18
CA GLU A 81 -13.33 15.55 -2.80
C GLU A 81 -12.41 14.49 -2.18
N GLU A 82 -12.63 13.21 -2.49
CA GLU A 82 -11.71 12.15 -2.05
C GLU A 82 -10.39 12.23 -2.83
N LEU A 83 -10.43 12.51 -4.14
CA LEU A 83 -9.24 12.62 -4.99
C LEU A 83 -8.32 13.75 -4.51
N GLU A 84 -8.85 14.89 -4.06
CA GLU A 84 -8.04 15.98 -3.48
C GLU A 84 -7.15 15.53 -2.31
N ILE A 85 -7.54 14.47 -1.58
CA ILE A 85 -6.76 13.92 -0.46
C ILE A 85 -5.63 13.01 -0.94
N TRP A 86 -5.87 12.30 -2.05
CA TRP A 86 -5.05 11.18 -2.51
C TRP A 86 -4.27 11.46 -3.81
N GLU A 87 -4.58 12.53 -4.53
CA GLU A 87 -4.04 12.84 -5.86
C GLU A 87 -2.51 12.89 -5.87
N ASP A 88 -1.92 13.57 -4.89
CA ASP A 88 -0.47 13.69 -4.72
C ASP A 88 0.21 12.31 -4.58
N ALA A 89 -0.44 11.41 -3.86
CA ALA A 89 0.04 10.07 -3.59
C ALA A 89 -0.21 9.13 -4.76
N LEU A 90 -1.35 9.25 -5.46
CA LEU A 90 -1.68 8.39 -6.60
C LEU A 90 -0.72 8.60 -7.77
N TYR A 91 -0.46 9.86 -8.12
CA TYR A 91 0.33 10.18 -9.30
C TYR A 91 1.83 10.23 -9.03
N LEU A 92 2.25 10.40 -7.77
CA LEU A 92 3.66 10.55 -7.40
C LEU A 92 4.34 11.65 -8.24
N GLY A 93 5.68 11.60 -8.38
CA GLY A 93 6.42 12.52 -9.23
C GLY A 93 6.36 13.94 -8.69
N GLU A 94 6.09 14.92 -9.56
CA GLU A 94 5.99 16.33 -9.17
C GLU A 94 4.93 16.57 -8.08
N ALA A 95 3.77 15.91 -8.18
CA ALA A 95 2.71 16.02 -7.19
C ALA A 95 3.14 15.42 -5.83
N GLY A 96 3.83 14.28 -5.86
CA GLY A 96 4.34 13.61 -4.67
C GLY A 96 5.40 14.41 -3.90
N ARG A 97 6.08 15.38 -4.53
CA ARG A 97 7.09 16.24 -3.88
C ARG A 97 6.52 17.10 -2.76
N PHE A 98 5.21 17.33 -2.75
CA PHE A 98 4.53 18.09 -1.71
C PHE A 98 4.19 17.26 -0.46
N ILE A 99 4.34 15.92 -0.52
CA ILE A 99 4.15 15.03 0.61
C ILE A 99 5.38 15.09 1.51
N ARG A 100 5.38 16.02 2.46
CA ARG A 100 6.53 16.33 3.34
C ARG A 100 6.11 16.87 4.70
N GLY A 101 7.01 16.81 5.67
CA GLY A 101 6.86 17.39 7.00
C GLY A 101 6.02 16.55 7.98
N TYR A 102 5.68 15.32 7.60
CA TYR A 102 4.93 14.40 8.45
C TYR A 102 5.86 13.44 9.17
N GLU A 103 5.62 13.24 10.46
CA GLU A 103 6.30 12.21 11.25
C GLU A 103 5.92 10.81 10.79
N ILE A 104 6.78 9.82 11.03
CA ILE A 104 6.54 8.42 10.67
C ILE A 104 5.18 7.90 11.15
N GLN A 105 4.74 8.35 12.34
CA GLN A 105 3.48 7.95 12.94
C GLN A 105 2.25 8.31 12.10
N TYR A 106 2.30 9.42 11.35
CA TYR A 106 1.24 9.80 10.41
C TYR A 106 1.05 8.73 9.34
N TYR A 107 2.14 8.29 8.70
CA TYR A 107 2.09 7.29 7.64
C TYR A 107 1.69 5.91 8.18
N VAL A 108 2.20 5.52 9.35
CA VAL A 108 1.82 4.26 10.01
C VAL A 108 0.32 4.23 10.30
N GLN A 109 -0.25 5.31 10.86
CA GLN A 109 -1.68 5.41 11.13
C GLN A 109 -2.51 5.40 9.84
N LEU A 110 -2.03 6.07 8.78
CA LEU A 110 -2.71 6.07 7.48
C LEU A 110 -2.77 4.66 6.89
N LEU A 111 -1.64 3.96 6.85
CA LEU A 111 -1.53 2.57 6.36
C LEU A 111 -2.42 1.63 7.19
N GLN A 112 -2.41 1.78 8.52
CA GLN A 112 -3.24 0.98 9.42
C GLN A 112 -4.73 1.21 9.17
N LYS A 113 -5.17 2.47 9.11
CA LYS A 113 -6.58 2.81 8.90
C LYS A 113 -7.13 2.25 7.59
N VAL A 114 -6.36 2.39 6.51
CA VAL A 114 -6.76 1.82 5.21
C VAL A 114 -6.81 0.29 5.30
N ARG A 115 -5.82 -0.36 5.92
CA ARG A 115 -5.82 -1.82 6.09
C ARG A 115 -7.01 -2.33 6.90
N GLU A 116 -7.36 -1.67 8.00
CA GLU A 116 -8.50 -2.06 8.84
C GLU A 116 -9.80 -2.09 8.03
N GLU A 117 -10.05 -1.06 7.21
CA GLU A 117 -11.20 -1.03 6.30
C GLU A 117 -11.16 -2.18 5.27
N THR A 118 -9.99 -2.46 4.68
CA THR A 118 -9.81 -3.58 3.75
C THR A 118 -10.19 -4.92 4.41
N LEU A 119 -9.66 -5.18 5.62
CA LEU A 119 -9.88 -6.43 6.33
C LEU A 119 -11.35 -6.60 6.73
N GLU A 120 -12.02 -5.52 7.15
CA GLU A 120 -13.45 -5.55 7.45
C GLU A 120 -14.30 -5.87 6.22
N CYS A 121 -13.99 -5.25 5.07
CA CYS A 121 -14.69 -5.52 3.83
C CYS A 121 -14.44 -6.94 3.30
N LEU A 122 -13.18 -7.42 3.31
CA LEU A 122 -12.83 -8.78 2.89
C LEU A 122 -13.53 -9.85 3.72
N ARG A 123 -13.77 -9.59 5.01
CA ARG A 123 -14.49 -10.51 5.91
C ARG A 123 -15.94 -10.74 5.49
N GLN A 124 -16.52 -9.80 4.75
CA GLN A 124 -17.89 -9.87 4.26
C GLN A 124 -18.00 -10.54 2.88
N GLN A 125 -16.89 -10.95 2.28
CA GLN A 125 -16.85 -11.61 0.98
C GLN A 125 -16.49 -13.10 1.11
N ASP A 126 -16.63 -13.83 0.01
CA ASP A 126 -16.29 -15.25 -0.10
C ASP A 126 -15.37 -15.55 -1.30
N ASP A 127 -14.96 -16.81 -1.42
CA ASP A 127 -14.06 -17.25 -2.49
C ASP A 127 -14.73 -17.19 -3.89
N GLU A 128 -16.07 -17.20 -3.98
CA GLU A 128 -16.78 -17.00 -5.25
C GLU A 128 -16.66 -15.54 -5.70
N TRP A 129 -16.87 -14.58 -4.78
CA TRP A 129 -16.63 -13.17 -5.02
C TRP A 129 -15.17 -12.92 -5.41
N LEU A 130 -14.22 -13.55 -4.71
CA LEU A 130 -12.79 -13.38 -4.99
C LEU A 130 -12.44 -13.77 -6.43
N MET A 131 -13.08 -14.82 -6.95
CA MET A 131 -12.87 -15.31 -8.31
C MET A 131 -13.79 -14.66 -9.35
N SER A 132 -14.73 -13.82 -8.93
CA SER A 132 -15.65 -13.12 -9.84
C SER A 132 -14.90 -12.18 -10.79
N GLU A 133 -15.30 -12.20 -12.06
CA GLU A 133 -14.67 -11.41 -13.11
C GLU A 133 -15.45 -10.12 -13.41
N ARG A 134 -14.71 -9.06 -13.72
CA ARG A 134 -15.20 -7.81 -14.30
C ARG A 134 -14.31 -7.44 -15.49
N LYS A 135 -14.70 -6.38 -16.21
CA LYS A 135 -13.91 -5.86 -17.33
C LYS A 135 -13.58 -4.40 -17.11
N TRP A 136 -12.36 -4.02 -17.44
CA TRP A 136 -11.96 -2.63 -17.57
C TRP A 136 -12.70 -1.97 -18.75
N PRO A 137 -12.74 -0.62 -18.85
CA PRO A 137 -13.37 0.08 -19.97
C PRO A 137 -12.81 -0.31 -21.35
N ASN A 138 -11.55 -0.74 -21.41
CA ASN A 138 -10.90 -1.25 -22.62
C ASN A 138 -11.25 -2.72 -22.96
N GLY A 139 -12.12 -3.36 -22.17
CA GLY A 139 -12.60 -4.73 -22.38
C GLY A 139 -11.73 -5.83 -21.76
N VAL A 140 -10.56 -5.50 -21.17
CA VAL A 140 -9.67 -6.48 -20.53
C VAL A 140 -10.33 -7.03 -19.27
N ALA A 141 -10.40 -8.35 -19.14
CA ALA A 141 -10.97 -9.02 -17.97
C ALA A 141 -9.99 -9.02 -16.80
N TYR A 142 -10.53 -8.91 -15.59
CA TYR A 142 -9.81 -9.07 -14.33
C TYR A 142 -10.74 -9.69 -13.29
N ASN A 143 -10.20 -10.34 -12.26
CA ASN A 143 -10.98 -10.79 -11.11
C ASN A 143 -10.59 -10.02 -9.84
N GLN A 144 -11.39 -10.17 -8.77
CA GLN A 144 -11.10 -9.50 -7.49
C GLN A 144 -9.77 -9.97 -6.90
N HIS A 145 -9.42 -11.24 -7.10
CA HIS A 145 -8.14 -11.80 -6.65
C HIS A 145 -6.95 -11.04 -7.24
N TYR A 146 -6.97 -10.73 -8.53
CA TYR A 146 -5.92 -9.92 -9.18
C TYR A 146 -5.83 -8.52 -8.57
N LEU A 147 -6.95 -7.86 -8.31
CA LEU A 147 -6.96 -6.52 -7.70
C LEU A 147 -6.21 -6.51 -6.35
N TRP A 148 -6.51 -7.48 -5.49
CA TRP A 148 -5.88 -7.55 -4.17
C TRP A 148 -4.45 -8.11 -4.21
N PHE A 149 -4.15 -8.99 -5.18
CA PHE A 149 -2.77 -9.36 -5.48
C PHE A 149 -1.94 -8.14 -5.90
N HIS A 150 -2.48 -7.26 -6.76
CA HIS A 150 -1.79 -6.07 -7.22
C HIS A 150 -1.49 -5.09 -6.09
N VAL A 151 -2.43 -4.87 -5.15
CA VAL A 151 -2.15 -4.08 -3.93
C VAL A 151 -0.93 -4.62 -3.18
N LEU A 152 -0.80 -5.95 -3.10
CA LEU A 152 0.34 -6.61 -2.46
C LEU A 152 1.65 -6.40 -3.24
N GLU A 153 1.58 -6.62 -4.54
CA GLU A 153 2.70 -6.55 -5.47
C GLU A 153 3.28 -5.14 -5.53
N ASP A 154 2.41 -4.13 -5.59
CA ASP A 154 2.76 -2.73 -5.58
C ASP A 154 3.46 -2.31 -4.27
N GLU A 155 2.91 -2.71 -3.11
CA GLU A 155 3.54 -2.45 -1.81
C GLU A 155 4.95 -3.08 -1.72
N ILE A 156 5.11 -4.32 -2.20
CA ILE A 156 6.41 -5.01 -2.23
C ILE A 156 7.40 -4.26 -3.14
N SER A 157 6.94 -3.80 -4.30
CA SER A 157 7.73 -3.05 -5.28
C SER A 157 8.23 -1.73 -4.67
N HIS A 158 7.34 -0.94 -4.08
CA HIS A 158 7.70 0.34 -3.46
C HIS A 158 8.51 0.17 -2.18
N ARG A 159 8.32 -0.90 -1.40
CA ARG A 159 9.23 -1.25 -0.31
C ARG A 159 10.66 -1.49 -0.82
N GLY A 160 10.82 -2.06 -2.02
CA GLY A 160 12.11 -2.17 -2.69
C GLY A 160 12.76 -0.81 -2.94
N GLN A 161 11.99 0.17 -3.42
CA GLN A 161 12.46 1.55 -3.60
C GLN A 161 12.82 2.22 -2.27
N ILE A 162 12.00 2.04 -1.22
CA ILE A 162 12.29 2.54 0.14
C ILE A 162 13.63 2.00 0.64
N ARG A 163 13.90 0.69 0.50
CA ARG A 163 15.19 0.09 0.87
C ARG A 163 16.37 0.72 0.13
N MET A 164 16.21 0.98 -1.17
CA MET A 164 17.26 1.64 -1.96
C MET A 164 17.53 3.07 -1.46
N LEU A 165 16.49 3.83 -1.13
CA LEU A 165 16.63 5.18 -0.59
C LEU A 165 17.30 5.15 0.78
N LYS A 166 16.85 4.27 1.68
CA LYS A 166 17.48 4.07 3.00
C LYS A 166 18.97 3.76 2.89
N ASN A 167 19.36 2.82 2.05
CA ASN A 167 20.78 2.45 1.89
C ASN A 167 21.63 3.63 1.45
N LYS A 168 21.14 4.44 0.50
CA LYS A 168 21.84 5.65 0.04
C LYS A 168 21.93 6.74 1.11
N LEU A 169 20.92 6.86 1.99
CA LEU A 169 21.00 7.76 3.14
C LEU A 169 22.17 7.35 4.05
N PHE A 170 22.22 6.08 4.46
CA PHE A 170 23.25 5.59 5.38
C PHE A 170 24.67 5.58 4.78
N GLU A 171 24.83 5.32 3.48
CA GLU A 171 26.13 5.45 2.81
C GLU A 171 26.71 6.87 2.85
N ASN A 172 25.85 7.90 2.84
CA ASN A 172 26.27 9.30 2.91
C ASN A 172 26.62 9.76 4.35
N TYR A 173 26.20 9.03 5.39
CA TYR A 173 26.58 9.31 6.78
C TYR A 173 27.91 8.65 7.21
N VAL A 174 28.44 7.73 6.40
CA VAL A 174 29.69 6.98 6.68
C VAL A 174 30.90 7.55 5.92
N LYS A 175 30.71 8.63 5.14
CA LYS A 175 31.79 9.41 4.50
C LYS A 175 31.96 10.75 5.19
#